data_AF-A0A511W9Y4-F1
#
_entry.id   AF-A0A511W9Y4-F1
#
_cell.length_a   1.000
_cell.length_b   1.000
_cell.length_c   1.000
_cell.angle_alpha   90.00
_cell.angle_beta   90.00
_cell.angle_gamma   90.00
#
_symmetry.space_group_name_H-M   'P 1'
#
loop_
_entity.id
_entity.type
_entity.pdbx_description
1 polymer ?
#
loop_
_entity_poly.entity_id
_entity_poly.type
_entity_poly.pdbx_seq_one_letter_code
_entity_poly.pdbx_strand_id
1 'polypeptide(L)'
;MKFNAYDDFDQLIGFAAYDVFEGKKGYIGPIGVTSSNRIGGVGYALLHYCLRDMKKIGYAYAVIGGAGPIEFFEKACGAVVIPSTYTTNEV
;
A
#
# COMPACT_ATOMS: atom_id res chain seq x y z
N MET A 1 -0.23 11.08 -3.98
CA MET A 1 -1.40 11.34 -3.11
C MET A 1 -1.19 10.70 -1.74
N LYS A 2 -1.85 11.20 -0.69
CA LYS A 2 -1.82 10.61 0.66
C LYS A 2 -3.25 10.48 1.20
N PHE A 3 -3.52 9.38 1.89
CA PHE A 3 -4.79 9.07 2.54
C PHE A 3 -4.53 8.71 4.00
N ASN A 4 -5.38 9.23 4.89
CA ASN A 4 -5.38 8.92 6.31
C ASN A 4 -6.70 8.25 6.67
N ALA A 5 -6.65 7.31 7.60
CA ALA A 5 -7.82 6.70 8.22
C ALA A 5 -7.89 7.14 9.68
N TYR A 6 -9.08 7.54 10.11
CA TYR A 6 -9.38 7.94 11.48
C TYR A 6 -10.46 7.03 12.06
N ASP A 7 -10.46 6.80 13.36
CA ASP A 7 -11.55 6.13 14.07
C ASP A 7 -12.68 7.09 14.46
N ASP A 8 -13.69 6.59 15.16
CA ASP A 8 -14.85 7.38 15.60
C ASP A 8 -14.49 8.47 16.62
N PHE A 9 -13.28 8.44 17.18
CA PHE A 9 -12.74 9.44 18.11
C PHE A 9 -11.71 10.36 17.44
N ASP A 10 -11.67 10.37 16.10
CA ASP A 10 -10.77 11.18 15.26
C ASP A 10 -9.27 10.87 15.48
N GLN A 11 -8.95 9.66 15.95
CA GLN A 11 -7.56 9.22 16.12
C GLN A 11 -7.03 8.62 14.82
N LEU A 12 -5.81 8.99 14.43
CA LEU A 12 -5.16 8.43 13.24
C LEU A 12 -4.85 6.93 13.45
N ILE A 13 -5.57 6.07 12.74
CA ILE A 13 -5.42 4.60 12.83
C ILE A 13 -4.68 3.99 11.63
N GLY A 14 -4.43 4.77 10.58
CA GLY A 14 -3.65 4.31 9.44
C GLY A 14 -3.44 5.35 8.36
N PHE A 15 -2.55 5.03 7.44
CA PHE A 15 -2.23 5.86 6.29
C PHE A 15 -1.83 5.02 5.07
N ALA A 16 -2.01 5.59 3.89
CA ALA A 16 -1.48 5.05 2.64
C ALA A 16 -1.12 6.19 1.69
N ALA A 17 -0.11 6.00 0.86
CA ALA A 17 0.28 6.96 -0.16
C ALA A 17 0.64 6.27 -1.48
N TYR A 18 0.64 7.06 -2.55
CA TYR A 18 1.23 6.66 -3.83
C TYR A 18 1.90 7.86 -4.52
N ASP A 19 2.87 7.59 -5.40
CA ASP A 19 3.71 8.56 -6.11
C ASP A 19 4.45 9.54 -5.17
N VAL A 20 4.84 9.05 -3.99
CA VAL A 20 5.61 9.83 -2.99
C VAL A 20 7.07 9.38 -2.87
N PHE A 21 7.46 8.29 -3.55
CA PHE A 21 8.80 7.71 -3.44
C PHE A 21 9.73 8.26 -4.54
N GLU A 22 10.63 9.18 -4.17
CA GLU A 22 11.73 9.67 -5.03
C GLU A 22 11.33 10.06 -6.47
N GLY A 23 10.13 10.63 -6.65
CA GLY A 23 9.61 11.01 -7.97
C GLY A 23 9.21 9.83 -8.88
N LYS A 24 9.24 8.59 -8.38
CA LYS A 24 8.79 7.39 -9.11
C LYS A 24 7.27 7.33 -9.13
N LYS A 25 6.72 7.20 -10.34
CA LYS A 25 5.28 7.12 -10.61
C LYS A 25 4.77 5.68 -10.63
N GLY A 26 3.48 5.49 -10.37
CA GLY A 26 2.85 4.18 -10.27
C GLY A 26 3.23 3.42 -9.00
N TYR A 27 3.90 4.05 -8.03
CA TYR A 27 4.38 3.40 -6.81
C TYR A 27 3.43 3.64 -5.65
N ILE A 28 2.88 2.58 -5.08
CA ILE A 28 2.16 2.59 -3.80
C ILE A 28 3.16 2.37 -2.66
N GLY A 29 3.04 3.20 -1.64
CA GLY A 29 3.83 3.14 -0.42
C GLY A 29 4.23 4.54 0.09
N PRO A 30 4.39 4.72 1.41
CA PRO A 30 4.21 3.70 2.45
C PRO A 30 2.73 3.44 2.78
N ILE A 31 2.44 2.26 3.34
CA ILE A 31 1.14 1.89 3.93
C ILE A 31 1.39 1.41 5.36
N GLY A 32 0.59 1.92 6.30
CA GLY A 32 0.69 1.54 7.71
C GLY A 32 -0.65 1.63 8.41
N VAL A 33 -0.88 0.72 9.35
CA VAL A 33 -2.03 0.75 10.26
C VAL A 33 -1.55 0.45 11.67
N THR A 34 -2.22 1.04 12.67
CA THR A 34 -1.95 0.75 14.08
C THR A 34 -2.15 -0.74 14.37
N SER A 35 -1.37 -1.29 15.32
CA SER A 35 -1.38 -2.73 15.61
C SER A 35 -2.77 -3.26 16.01
N SER A 36 -3.54 -2.46 16.75
CA SER A 36 -4.93 -2.75 17.15
C SER A 36 -5.90 -2.88 15.98
N ASN A 37 -5.58 -2.27 14.83
CA ASN A 37 -6.49 -2.15 13.69
C ASN A 37 -6.05 -3.01 12.48
N ARG A 38 -5.03 -3.85 12.63
CA ARG A 38 -4.50 -4.71 11.54
C ARG A 38 -5.52 -5.73 11.00
N ILE A 39 -6.44 -6.22 11.84
CA ILE A 39 -7.47 -7.20 11.47
C ILE A 39 -8.80 -6.50 11.08
N GLY A 40 -8.91 -5.19 11.32
CA GLY A 40 -10.15 -4.42 11.12
C GLY A 40 -10.43 -3.96 9.69
N GLY A 41 -9.72 -4.49 8.68
CA GLY A 41 -9.93 -4.11 7.27
C GLY A 41 -9.43 -2.71 6.88
N VAL A 42 -8.86 -1.93 7.82
CA VAL A 42 -8.35 -0.57 7.56
C VAL A 42 -7.28 -0.56 6.46
N GLY A 43 -6.33 -1.49 6.53
CA GLY A 43 -5.28 -1.61 5.50
C GLY A 43 -5.86 -1.95 4.13
N TYR A 44 -6.85 -2.84 4.09
CA TYR A 44 -7.55 -3.22 2.85
C TYR A 44 -8.24 -2.00 2.23
N ALA A 45 -8.98 -1.24 3.03
CA ALA A 45 -9.66 -0.02 2.58
C ALA A 45 -8.65 0.99 2.04
N LEU A 46 -7.62 1.33 2.81
CA LEU A 46 -6.58 2.29 2.42
C LEU A 46 -5.91 1.91 1.10
N LEU A 47 -5.55 0.63 0.93
CA LEU A 47 -4.98 0.13 -0.32
C LEU A 47 -5.94 0.33 -1.51
N HIS A 48 -7.22 -0.01 -1.35
CA HIS A 48 -8.21 0.15 -2.41
C HIS A 48 -8.56 1.61 -2.71
N TYR A 49 -8.47 2.50 -1.72
CA TYR A 49 -8.56 3.95 -1.95
C TYR A 49 -7.43 4.43 -2.87
N CYS A 50 -6.17 4.02 -2.59
CA CYS A 50 -5.04 4.31 -3.48
C CYS A 50 -5.27 3.75 -4.89
N LEU A 51 -5.57 2.45 -5.01
CA LEU A 51 -5.75 1.80 -6.32
C LEU A 51 -6.88 2.44 -7.14
N ARG A 52 -8.00 2.77 -6.49
CA ARG A 52 -9.13 3.44 -7.16
C ARG A 52 -8.75 4.83 -7.62
N ASP A 53 -8.02 5.59 -6.82
CA ASP A 53 -7.59 6.95 -7.18
C ASP A 53 -6.56 6.93 -8.32
N MET A 54 -5.57 6.03 -8.24
CA MET A 54 -4.61 5.78 -9.31
C MET A 54 -5.30 5.39 -10.63
N LYS A 55 -6.32 4.53 -10.58
CA LYS A 55 -7.11 4.16 -11.76
C LYS A 55 -7.84 5.37 -12.36
N LYS A 56 -8.41 6.25 -11.53
CA LYS A 56 -9.11 7.46 -11.99
C LYS A 56 -8.20 8.43 -12.74
N ILE A 57 -6.93 8.51 -12.34
CA ILE A 57 -5.93 9.38 -12.99
C ILE A 57 -5.18 8.69 -14.15
N GLY A 58 -5.59 7.46 -14.52
CA GLY A 58 -5.13 6.79 -15.74
C GLY A 58 -4.00 5.78 -15.56
N TYR A 59 -3.63 5.42 -14.34
CA TYR A 59 -2.68 4.32 -14.14
C TYR A 59 -3.34 2.96 -14.43
N ALA A 60 -2.71 2.18 -15.30
CA ALA A 60 -3.14 0.82 -15.64
C ALA A 60 -2.68 -0.22 -14.60
N TYR A 61 -1.61 0.07 -13.87
CA TYR A 61 -1.02 -0.81 -12.86
C TYR A 61 -0.43 0.01 -11.72
N ALA A 62 -0.13 -0.67 -10.61
CA ALA A 62 0.58 -0.12 -9.47
C ALA A 62 1.68 -1.09 -9.02
N VAL A 63 2.82 -0.53 -8.61
CA VAL A 63 3.94 -1.26 -8.01
C VAL A 63 3.94 -0.98 -6.51
N ILE A 64 4.03 -2.03 -5.71
CA ILE A 64 4.07 -1.92 -4.25
C ILE A 64 5.52 -2.05 -3.82
N GLY A 65 6.14 -0.94 -3.42
CA GLY A 65 7.54 -0.91 -2.99
C GLY A 65 7.68 -1.27 -1.52
N GLY A 66 8.70 -2.06 -1.16
CA GLY A 66 8.98 -2.43 0.24
C GLY A 66 7.78 -3.08 0.91
N ALA A 67 7.07 -3.96 0.18
CA ALA A 67 5.90 -4.66 0.70
C ALA A 67 6.26 -5.37 2.00
N GLY A 68 5.48 -5.13 3.05
CA GLY A 68 5.57 -5.88 4.29
C GLY A 68 5.05 -7.31 4.09
N PRO A 69 3.95 -7.74 4.73
CA PRO A 69 3.38 -9.06 4.47
C PRO A 69 2.91 -9.17 3.00
N ILE A 70 3.56 -10.03 2.21
CA ILE A 70 3.22 -10.24 0.79
C ILE A 70 1.79 -10.79 0.68
N GLU A 71 1.43 -11.72 1.57
CA GLU A 71 0.13 -12.39 1.57
C GLU A 71 -1.03 -11.41 1.79
N PHE A 72 -0.78 -10.28 2.46
CA PHE A 72 -1.77 -9.23 2.59
C PHE A 72 -2.13 -8.65 1.22
N PHE A 73 -1.13 -8.32 0.39
CA PHE A 73 -1.36 -7.71 -0.92
C PHE A 73 -1.92 -8.71 -1.93
N GLU A 74 -1.46 -9.96 -1.89
CA GLU A 74 -2.02 -11.05 -2.70
C GLU A 74 -3.52 -11.22 -2.42
N LYS A 75 -3.91 -11.33 -1.14
CA LYS A 75 -5.32 -11.49 -0.75
C LYS A 75 -6.14 -10.23 -0.97
N ALA A 76 -5.55 -9.05 -0.77
CA ALA A 76 -6.29 -7.81 -0.84
C ALA A 76 -6.64 -7.43 -2.28
N CYS A 77 -5.68 -7.45 -3.20
CA CYS A 77 -5.87 -6.94 -4.56
C CYS A 77 -5.35 -7.87 -5.67
N GLY A 78 -4.98 -9.11 -5.35
CA GLY A 78 -4.40 -10.03 -6.34
C GLY A 78 -3.01 -9.58 -6.79
N ALA A 79 -2.27 -8.87 -5.93
CA ALA A 79 -0.89 -8.50 -6.24
C ALA A 79 -0.06 -9.77 -6.49
N VAL A 80 0.87 -9.68 -7.44
CA VAL A 80 1.82 -10.74 -7.72
C VAL A 80 3.23 -10.23 -7.46
N VAL A 81 4.08 -11.09 -6.90
CA VAL A 81 5.50 -10.75 -6.71
C VAL A 81 6.13 -10.52 -8.08
N ILE A 82 6.75 -9.36 -8.27
CA ILE A 82 7.59 -9.10 -9.43
C ILE A 82 8.93 -9.79 -9.17
N PRO A 83 9.28 -10.85 -9.92
CA PRO A 83 10.53 -11.57 -9.67
C PRO A 83 11.72 -10.63 -9.87
N SER A 84 12.66 -10.66 -8.93
CA SER A 84 13.93 -9.95 -9.05
C SER A 84 15.04 -10.96 -9.25
N THR A 85 15.95 -10.68 -10.18
CA THR A 85 17.20 -11.46 -10.36
C THR A 85 18.31 -10.98 -9.43
N TYR A 86 18.03 -10.03 -8.53
CA TYR A 86 18.99 -9.60 -7.52
C TYR A 86 19.10 -10.65 -6.42
N THR A 87 20.18 -11.42 -6.44
CA THR A 87 20.64 -12.19 -5.28
C THR A 87 21.12 -11.18 -4.24
N THR A 88 20.44 -11.07 -3.10
CA THR A 88 21.07 -10.49 -1.90
C THR A 88 22.23 -11.41 -1.52
N ASN A 89 23.45 -11.03 -1.88
CA ASN A 89 24.61 -11.50 -1.13
C ASN A 89 24.41 -11.00 0.30
N GLU A 90 24.25 -11.98 1.18
CA GLU A 90 24.37 -11.98 2.64
C GLU A 90 24.72 -10.65 3.31
N VAL A 91 23.90 -10.28 4.31
CA VAL A 91 24.34 -9.49 5.47
C VAL A 91 24.46 -10.44 6.66
#